data_AF-A0A939B0U5-F1
#
_entry.id   AF-A0A939B0U5-F1
#
_cell.length_a   1.000
_cell.length_b   1.000
_cell.length_c   1.000
_cell.angle_alpha   90.00
_cell.angle_beta   90.00
_cell.angle_gamma   90.00
#
_symmetry.space_group_name_H-M   'P 1'
#
loop_
_entity.id
_entity.type
_entity.pdbx_description
1 polymer ?
#
loop_
_entity_poly.entity_id
_entity_poly.type
_entity_poly.pdbx_seq_one_letter_code
_entity_poly.pdbx_strand_id
1 'polypeptide(L)'
;NVDLPFEQHANRFVNACDGRLLHFRYFFTRKLFFLRESDALVVMPGGFGTFDELFESLTLIQTGRTPPIPLVMLAPSGDRFWPDWLQDIQRDLASRGLISPEDTSLLKQASTAAEAMQHICRFYRVFHTAQFAEDRMELLLHSELPAATVAELNREFDELVDEGSLSQGESCDRNGILRPCLRFHLDRRRVGLLYQLIDRLNDLPLEVAPAIEQPGERIRSALSCS
;
A
#
# COMPACT_ATOMS: atom_id res chain seq x y z
N ASN A 1 -2.34 -2.11 -22.75
CA ASN A 1 -2.64 -3.49 -23.17
C ASN A 1 -1.35 -4.23 -23.52
N VAL A 2 -1.34 -5.56 -23.42
CA VAL A 2 -0.25 -6.42 -23.92
C VAL A 2 -0.82 -7.28 -25.04
N ASP A 3 -0.02 -7.61 -26.04
CA ASP A 3 -0.48 -8.43 -27.16
C ASP A 3 -0.61 -9.89 -26.72
N LEU A 4 -1.85 -10.32 -26.47
CA LEU A 4 -2.22 -11.71 -26.23
C LEU A 4 -2.86 -12.31 -27.48
N PRO A 5 -2.68 -13.61 -27.75
CA PRO A 5 -3.21 -14.26 -28.95
C PRO A 5 -4.75 -14.28 -29.04
N PHE A 6 -5.47 -14.04 -27.93
CA PHE A 6 -6.94 -14.09 -27.87
C PHE A 6 -7.61 -12.87 -27.22
N GLU A 7 -6.88 -12.02 -26.49
CA GLU A 7 -7.41 -10.79 -25.86
C GLU A 7 -6.88 -9.55 -26.60
N GLN A 8 -7.59 -9.14 -27.65
CA GLN A 8 -7.15 -8.01 -28.50
C GLN A 8 -7.92 -6.71 -28.28
N HIS A 9 -8.99 -6.69 -27.50
CA HIS A 9 -9.83 -5.51 -27.35
C HIS A 9 -9.66 -4.88 -25.98
N ALA A 10 -9.25 -3.61 -25.96
CA ALA A 10 -9.35 -2.80 -24.75
C ALA A 10 -10.83 -2.69 -24.35
N ASN A 11 -11.09 -2.80 -23.04
CA ASN A 11 -12.44 -2.69 -22.51
C ASN A 11 -13.06 -1.34 -22.95
N ARG A 12 -14.37 -1.31 -23.23
CA ARG A 12 -15.11 -0.13 -23.71
C ARG A 12 -14.96 1.11 -22.83
N PHE A 13 -14.66 0.93 -21.55
CA PHE A 13 -14.42 2.02 -20.59
C PHE A 13 -13.05 2.68 -20.76
N VAL A 14 -12.07 2.01 -21.37
CA VAL A 14 -10.72 2.54 -21.62
C VAL A 14 -10.72 3.47 -22.84
N ASN A 15 -11.56 3.20 -23.84
CA ASN A 15 -11.70 4.03 -25.04
C ASN A 15 -12.33 5.41 -24.76
N ALA A 16 -12.94 5.61 -23.60
CA ALA A 16 -13.48 6.90 -23.17
C ALA A 16 -12.42 7.81 -22.51
N CYS A 17 -11.19 7.32 -22.30
CA CYS A 17 -10.09 8.06 -21.72
C CYS A 17 -9.03 8.37 -22.78
N ASP A 18 -9.22 9.45 -23.53
CA ASP A 18 -8.27 9.94 -24.54
C ASP A 18 -6.84 9.96 -23.99
N GLY A 19 -5.92 9.24 -24.65
CA GLY A 19 -4.48 9.24 -24.37
C GLY A 19 -3.98 8.33 -23.23
N ARG A 20 -4.83 7.54 -22.55
CA ARG A 20 -4.40 6.68 -21.42
C ARG A 20 -4.12 5.22 -21.79
N LEU A 21 -4.17 4.89 -23.08
CA LEU A 21 -3.98 3.52 -23.56
C LEU A 21 -2.50 3.26 -23.86
N LEU A 22 -1.77 2.75 -22.86
CA LEU A 22 -0.36 2.38 -23.01
C LEU A 22 -0.23 0.99 -23.63
N HIS A 23 0.45 0.90 -24.77
CA HIS A 23 0.81 -0.37 -25.40
C HIS A 23 2.20 -0.81 -24.94
N PHE A 24 2.28 -2.00 -24.35
CA PHE A 24 3.54 -2.57 -23.89
C PHE A 24 3.95 -3.72 -24.80
N ARG A 25 5.17 -3.64 -25.35
CA ARG A 25 5.75 -4.68 -26.20
C ARG A 25 6.17 -5.94 -25.42
N TYR A 26 6.38 -5.80 -24.10
CA TYR A 26 6.80 -6.89 -23.22
C TYR A 26 5.90 -6.98 -21.98
N PHE A 27 5.51 -8.20 -21.60
CA PHE A 27 4.72 -8.46 -20.39
C PHE A 27 5.34 -7.86 -19.13
N PHE A 28 6.66 -8.00 -18.96
CA PHE A 28 7.40 -7.50 -17.81
C PHE A 28 7.34 -5.96 -17.67
N THR A 29 7.38 -5.22 -18.78
CA THR A 29 7.29 -3.76 -18.72
C THR A 29 5.91 -3.26 -18.32
N ARG A 30 4.84 -3.99 -18.67
CA ARG A 30 3.47 -3.67 -18.24
C ARG A 30 3.30 -3.88 -16.75
N LYS A 31 3.81 -4.99 -16.25
CA LYS A 31 3.81 -5.38 -14.83
C LYS A 31 4.46 -4.33 -13.92
N LEU A 32 5.69 -3.94 -14.26
CA LEU A 32 6.40 -2.87 -13.56
C LEU A 32 5.66 -1.53 -13.57
N PHE A 33 5.02 -1.19 -14.68
CA PHE A 33 4.29 0.08 -14.81
C PHE A 33 3.02 0.10 -13.96
N PHE A 34 2.26 -1.00 -13.92
CA PHE A 34 1.06 -1.10 -13.09
C PHE A 34 1.36 -0.87 -11.62
N LEU A 35 2.44 -1.44 -11.10
CA LEU A 35 2.76 -1.29 -9.68
C LEU A 35 3.43 0.04 -9.34
N ARG A 36 4.23 0.61 -10.24
CA ARG A 36 4.84 1.93 -10.01
C ARG A 36 3.85 3.08 -10.05
N GLU A 37 2.82 2.97 -10.88
CA GLU A 37 1.89 4.07 -11.13
C GLU A 37 0.55 3.93 -10.39
N SER A 38 0.41 2.90 -9.55
CA SER A 38 -0.81 2.66 -8.77
C SER A 38 -0.66 3.13 -7.32
N ASP A 39 -1.66 3.88 -6.85
CA ASP A 39 -1.80 4.27 -5.44
C ASP A 39 -2.59 3.23 -4.63
N ALA A 40 -3.17 2.22 -5.28
CA ALA A 40 -3.89 1.12 -4.65
C ALA A 40 -4.03 -0.04 -5.62
N LEU A 41 -4.19 -1.25 -5.11
CA LEU A 41 -4.54 -2.42 -5.91
C LEU A 41 -5.86 -3.01 -5.41
N VAL A 42 -6.83 -3.18 -6.31
CA VAL A 42 -8.07 -3.90 -6.05
C VAL A 42 -8.09 -5.18 -6.88
N VAL A 43 -8.18 -6.32 -6.20
CA VAL A 43 -8.07 -7.65 -6.80
C VAL A 43 -9.40 -8.38 -6.63
N MET A 44 -9.98 -8.84 -7.74
CA MET A 44 -11.22 -9.63 -7.76
C MET A 44 -10.88 -11.12 -8.00
N PRO A 45 -11.77 -12.07 -7.64
CA PRO A 45 -11.55 -13.48 -7.93
C PRO A 45 -11.19 -13.71 -9.40
N GLY A 46 -10.12 -14.48 -9.62
CA GLY A 46 -9.54 -14.65 -10.95
C GLY A 46 -8.65 -15.88 -11.06
N GLY A 47 -8.04 -16.03 -12.24
CA GLY A 47 -7.15 -17.15 -12.55
C GLY A 47 -5.67 -16.82 -12.34
N PHE A 48 -4.79 -17.55 -13.02
CA PHE A 48 -3.33 -17.40 -12.86
C PHE A 48 -2.80 -16.00 -13.17
N GLY A 49 -3.38 -15.27 -14.14
CA GLY A 49 -2.96 -13.89 -14.41
C GLY A 49 -3.19 -12.95 -13.23
N THR A 50 -4.34 -13.09 -12.56
CA THR A 50 -4.67 -12.31 -11.36
C THR A 50 -3.73 -12.65 -10.20
N PHE A 51 -3.44 -13.94 -10.00
CA PHE A 51 -2.49 -14.35 -8.97
C PHE A 51 -1.05 -13.92 -9.26
N ASP A 52 -0.63 -13.96 -10.53
CA ASP A 52 0.68 -13.47 -10.97
C ASP A 52 0.87 -11.99 -10.62
N GLU A 53 -0.13 -11.14 -10.90
CA GLU A 53 -0.09 -9.72 -10.53
C GLU A 53 -0.16 -9.52 -9.00
N LEU A 54 -1.01 -10.29 -8.29
CA LEU A 54 -1.10 -10.22 -6.83
C LEU A 54 0.21 -10.61 -6.14
N PHE A 55 0.84 -11.73 -6.54
CA PHE A 55 2.09 -12.19 -5.95
C PHE A 55 3.26 -11.28 -6.33
N GLU A 56 3.31 -10.73 -7.54
CA GLU A 56 4.31 -9.72 -7.90
C GLU A 56 4.17 -8.48 -7.01
N SER A 57 2.95 -8.02 -6.76
CA SER A 57 2.67 -6.88 -5.87
C SER A 57 3.14 -7.14 -4.44
N LEU A 58 2.74 -8.27 -3.88
CA LEU A 58 3.12 -8.68 -2.52
C LEU A 58 4.64 -8.79 -2.38
N THR A 59 5.32 -9.39 -3.34
CA THR A 59 6.78 -9.57 -3.30
C THR A 59 7.54 -8.26 -3.46
N LEU A 60 7.09 -7.32 -4.30
CA LEU A 60 7.71 -5.99 -4.41
C LEU A 60 7.56 -5.19 -3.11
N ILE A 61 6.41 -5.27 -2.45
CA ILE A 61 6.16 -4.63 -1.15
C ILE A 61 7.03 -5.28 -0.07
N GLN A 62 7.03 -6.61 0.05
CA GLN A 62 7.84 -7.34 1.03
C GLN A 62 9.34 -7.07 0.87
N THR A 63 9.81 -6.91 -0.37
CA THR A 63 11.23 -6.62 -0.64
C THR A 63 11.58 -5.13 -0.57
N GLY A 64 10.63 -4.27 -0.22
CA GLY A 64 10.82 -2.81 -0.12
C GLY A 64 11.13 -2.14 -1.45
N ARG A 65 10.80 -2.78 -2.58
CA ARG A 65 11.03 -2.24 -3.93
C ARG A 65 9.99 -1.21 -4.34
N THR A 66 8.84 -1.23 -3.67
CA THR A 66 7.76 -0.26 -3.79
C THR A 66 7.35 0.23 -2.40
N PRO A 67 6.91 1.48 -2.26
CA PRO A 67 6.32 1.94 -1.01
C PRO A 67 5.04 1.15 -0.69
N PRO A 68 4.61 1.10 0.58
CA PRO A 68 3.34 0.50 0.96
C PRO A 68 2.16 1.17 0.25
N ILE A 69 1.31 0.33 -0.34
CA ILE A 69 0.02 0.71 -0.94
C ILE A 69 -1.08 -0.22 -0.41
N PRO A 70 -2.35 0.22 -0.35
CA PRO A 70 -3.44 -0.64 0.07
C PRO A 70 -3.73 -1.71 -1.01
N LEU A 71 -3.79 -2.97 -0.58
CA LEU A 71 -4.23 -4.12 -1.38
C LEU A 71 -5.60 -4.57 -0.89
N VAL A 72 -6.62 -4.42 -1.73
CA VAL A 72 -8.00 -4.78 -1.40
C VAL A 72 -8.45 -5.98 -2.23
N MET A 73 -8.85 -7.05 -1.55
CA MET A 73 -9.47 -8.23 -2.12
C MET A 73 -10.99 -8.03 -2.14
N LEU A 74 -11.55 -7.78 -3.32
CA LEU A 74 -12.95 -7.47 -3.51
C LEU A 74 -13.70 -8.71 -4.00
N ALA A 75 -14.67 -9.20 -3.23
CA ALA A 75 -15.62 -10.22 -3.67
C ALA A 75 -16.99 -9.98 -3.02
N PRO A 76 -18.13 -10.30 -3.65
CA PRO A 76 -19.45 -10.07 -3.07
C PRO A 76 -19.61 -10.73 -1.69
N SER A 77 -20.46 -10.14 -0.84
CA SER A 77 -20.79 -10.73 0.46
C SER A 77 -21.32 -12.17 0.29
N GLY A 78 -20.79 -13.10 1.09
CA GLY A 78 -21.10 -14.53 1.01
C GLY A 78 -20.23 -15.33 0.05
N ASP A 79 -19.41 -14.68 -0.80
CA ASP A 79 -18.39 -15.36 -1.58
C ASP A 79 -17.23 -15.82 -0.67
N ARG A 80 -16.83 -17.08 -0.84
CA ARG A 80 -15.82 -17.75 -0.01
C ARG A 80 -14.43 -17.75 -0.64
N PHE A 81 -14.28 -17.26 -1.87
CA PHE A 81 -13.01 -17.29 -2.60
C PHE A 81 -11.84 -16.70 -1.80
N TRP A 82 -11.94 -15.45 -1.34
CA TRP A 82 -10.87 -14.79 -0.59
C TRP A 82 -10.72 -15.29 0.85
N PRO A 83 -11.80 -15.51 1.63
CA PRO A 83 -11.69 -16.09 2.96
C PRO A 83 -10.97 -17.45 2.96
N ASP A 84 -11.35 -18.35 2.04
CA ASP A 84 -10.76 -19.68 1.96
C ASP A 84 -9.30 -19.60 1.49
N TRP A 85 -9.00 -18.75 0.49
CA TRP A 85 -7.62 -18.53 0.05
C TRP A 85 -6.73 -17.94 1.15
N LEU A 86 -7.20 -16.94 1.90
CA LEU A 86 -6.45 -16.38 3.03
C LEU A 86 -6.19 -17.43 4.12
N GLN A 87 -7.20 -18.28 4.41
CA GLN A 87 -7.04 -19.38 5.35
C GLN A 87 -5.97 -20.37 4.88
N ASP A 88 -5.95 -20.68 3.58
CA ASP A 88 -4.91 -21.52 2.97
C ASP A 88 -3.53 -20.85 3.04
N ILE A 89 -3.41 -19.55 2.79
CA ILE A 89 -2.14 -18.81 2.93
C ILE A 89 -1.63 -18.85 4.36
N GLN A 90 -2.49 -18.62 5.36
CA GLN A 90 -2.10 -18.72 6.77
C GLN A 90 -1.69 -20.14 7.14
N ARG A 91 -2.47 -21.14 6.72
CA ARG A 91 -2.20 -22.55 7.02
C ARG A 91 -0.93 -23.05 6.33
N ASP A 92 -0.73 -22.76 5.06
CA ASP A 92 0.30 -23.42 4.25
C ASP A 92 1.57 -22.60 4.10
N LEU A 93 1.49 -21.26 4.18
CA LEU A 93 2.68 -20.40 4.10
C LEU A 93 3.12 -19.92 5.48
N ALA A 94 2.23 -19.28 6.24
CA ALA A 94 2.62 -18.69 7.53
C ALA A 94 2.99 -19.74 8.57
N SER A 95 2.19 -20.83 8.71
CA SER A 95 2.50 -21.89 9.69
C SER A 95 3.83 -22.61 9.43
N ARG A 96 4.31 -22.55 8.18
CA ARG A 96 5.57 -23.16 7.73
C ARG A 96 6.73 -22.16 7.73
N GLY A 97 6.50 -20.92 8.16
CA GLY A 97 7.50 -19.85 8.18
C GLY A 97 7.95 -19.39 6.78
N LEU A 98 7.13 -19.61 5.75
CA LEU A 98 7.42 -19.17 4.38
C LEU A 98 7.07 -17.68 4.17
N ILE A 99 6.18 -17.15 5.00
CA ILE A 99 5.85 -15.73 5.16
C ILE A 99 5.76 -15.42 6.65
N SER A 100 5.85 -14.14 7.01
CA SER A 100 5.63 -13.73 8.40
C SER A 100 4.14 -13.82 8.75
N PRO A 101 3.75 -14.21 9.98
CA PRO A 101 2.35 -14.33 10.38
C PRO A 101 1.52 -13.05 10.13
N GLU A 102 2.15 -11.90 10.35
CA GLU A 102 1.62 -10.56 10.13
C GLU A 102 1.45 -10.18 8.65
N ASP A 103 2.03 -10.93 7.69
CA ASP A 103 1.97 -10.54 6.27
C ASP A 103 0.55 -10.57 5.70
N THR A 104 -0.39 -11.23 6.40
CA THR A 104 -1.81 -11.13 6.04
C THR A 104 -2.41 -9.73 6.28
N SER A 105 -1.75 -8.88 7.07
CA SER A 105 -2.13 -7.48 7.26
C SER A 105 -1.96 -6.61 6.02
N LEU A 106 -1.18 -7.07 5.02
CA LEU A 106 -1.05 -6.40 3.72
C LEU A 106 -2.39 -6.36 2.96
N LEU A 107 -3.28 -7.31 3.23
CA LEU A 107 -4.49 -7.55 2.46
C LEU A 107 -5.75 -7.15 3.24
N LYS A 108 -6.64 -6.39 2.62
CA LYS A 108 -7.95 -6.02 3.18
C LYS A 108 -9.07 -6.63 2.35
N GLN A 109 -10.05 -7.25 2.98
CA GLN A 109 -11.22 -7.79 2.29
C GLN A 109 -12.30 -6.72 2.19
N ALA A 110 -13.01 -6.65 1.06
CA ALA A 110 -14.16 -5.80 0.87
C ALA A 110 -15.27 -6.56 0.14
N SER A 111 -16.52 -6.30 0.53
CA SER A 111 -17.73 -6.87 -0.09
C SER A 111 -18.35 -5.96 -1.15
N THR A 112 -17.98 -4.69 -1.16
CA THR A 112 -18.52 -3.67 -2.07
C THR A 112 -17.43 -2.72 -2.55
N ALA A 113 -17.67 -2.06 -3.69
CA ALA A 113 -16.77 -1.02 -4.18
C ALA A 113 -16.65 0.17 -3.20
N ALA A 114 -17.73 0.48 -2.47
CA ALA A 114 -17.72 1.54 -1.45
C ALA A 114 -16.81 1.19 -0.28
N GLU A 115 -16.88 -0.05 0.22
CA GLU A 115 -16.00 -0.56 1.28
C GLU A 115 -14.53 -0.63 0.81
N ALA A 116 -14.29 -1.07 -0.43
CA ALA A 116 -12.95 -1.03 -1.01
C ALA A 116 -12.38 0.40 -1.03
N MET A 117 -13.20 1.37 -1.43
CA MET A 117 -12.81 2.79 -1.41
C MET A 117 -12.56 3.29 0.01
N GLN A 118 -13.37 2.88 0.99
CA GLN A 118 -13.15 3.24 2.40
C GLN A 118 -11.80 2.72 2.91
N HIS A 119 -11.40 1.49 2.57
CA HIS A 119 -10.09 0.98 2.92
C HIS A 119 -8.96 1.81 2.32
N ILE A 120 -9.07 2.18 1.04
CA ILE A 120 -8.06 2.99 0.35
C ILE A 120 -7.98 4.39 0.98
N CYS A 121 -9.11 5.07 1.17
CA CYS A 121 -9.13 6.40 1.78
C CYS A 121 -8.62 6.38 3.22
N ARG A 122 -8.99 5.36 4.01
CA ARG A 122 -8.50 5.20 5.39
C ARG A 122 -6.99 4.99 5.40
N PHE A 123 -6.45 4.18 4.49
CA PHE A 123 -5.01 3.92 4.40
C PHE A 123 -4.18 5.20 4.18
N TYR A 124 -4.75 6.21 3.52
CA TYR A 124 -4.10 7.49 3.27
C TYR A 124 -4.56 8.63 4.18
N ARG A 125 -5.27 8.33 5.28
CA ARG A 125 -5.82 9.38 6.15
C ARG A 125 -4.71 10.14 6.88
N VAL A 126 -3.86 9.45 7.60
CA VAL A 126 -2.70 9.99 8.32
C VAL A 126 -1.41 9.65 7.59
N PHE A 127 -1.28 8.43 7.09
CA PHE A 127 -0.14 8.02 6.28
C PHE A 127 -0.21 8.65 4.88
N HIS A 128 0.90 9.23 4.41
CA HIS A 128 1.00 9.78 3.06
C HIS A 128 1.73 8.83 2.11
N THR A 129 2.98 8.52 2.45
CA THR A 129 3.85 7.65 1.68
C THR A 129 5.02 7.19 2.53
N ALA A 130 5.80 6.24 2.03
CA ALA A 130 7.05 5.86 2.65
C ALA A 130 8.20 6.00 1.64
N GLN A 131 9.37 6.36 2.14
CA GLN A 131 10.59 6.42 1.36
C GLN A 131 11.77 5.89 2.16
N PHE A 132 12.82 5.48 1.45
CA PHE A 132 14.08 5.10 2.06
C PHE A 132 15.05 6.27 1.93
N ALA A 133 15.55 6.74 3.07
CA ALA A 133 16.61 7.74 3.16
C ALA A 133 17.81 7.05 3.82
N GLU A 134 18.89 6.89 3.05
CA GLU A 134 20.06 6.09 3.45
C GLU A 134 19.63 4.65 3.81
N ASP A 135 19.78 4.28 5.09
CA ASP A 135 19.41 2.97 5.64
C ASP A 135 18.14 3.01 6.50
N ARG A 136 17.42 4.14 6.51
CA ARG A 136 16.22 4.35 7.33
C ARG A 136 14.98 4.47 6.46
N MET A 137 13.87 3.95 6.99
CA MET A 137 12.56 4.21 6.44
C MET A 137 12.02 5.51 7.02
N GLU A 138 11.45 6.36 6.16
CA GLU A 138 10.69 7.54 6.54
C GLU A 138 9.23 7.35 6.13
N LEU A 139 8.30 7.29 7.09
CA LEU A 139 6.87 7.34 6.82
C LEU A 139 6.42 8.79 6.92
N LEU A 140 6.13 9.40 5.77
CA LEU A 140 5.62 10.75 5.70
C LEU A 140 4.13 10.74 6.06
N LEU A 141 3.71 11.74 6.84
CA LEU A 141 2.38 11.84 7.41
C LEU A 141 1.69 13.14 6.99
N HIS A 142 0.36 13.14 7.09
CA HIS A 142 -0.48 14.32 6.88
C HIS A 142 -0.69 15.15 8.14
N SER A 143 -0.29 14.64 9.31
CA SER A 143 -0.44 15.31 10.60
C SER A 143 0.71 14.94 11.53
N GLU A 144 1.06 15.86 12.43
CA GLU A 144 2.06 15.60 13.47
C GLU A 144 1.52 14.63 14.51
N LEU A 145 2.40 13.81 15.08
CA LEU A 145 2.05 12.90 16.16
C LEU A 145 2.38 13.53 17.52
N PRO A 146 1.51 13.44 18.53
CA PRO A 146 1.89 13.77 19.90
C PRO A 146 3.03 12.88 20.40
N ALA A 147 3.97 13.44 21.15
CA ALA A 147 5.13 12.68 21.67
C ALA A 147 4.71 11.45 22.51
N ALA A 148 3.61 11.55 23.27
CA ALA A 148 3.05 10.43 24.02
C ALA A 148 2.61 9.28 23.11
N THR A 149 2.01 9.59 21.95
CA THR A 149 1.62 8.60 20.95
C THR A 149 2.84 7.90 20.36
N VAL A 150 3.93 8.62 20.10
CA VAL A 150 5.18 8.00 19.60
C VAL A 150 5.78 7.05 20.63
N ALA A 151 5.72 7.39 21.92
CA ALA A 151 6.15 6.49 22.99
C ALA A 151 5.25 5.24 23.13
N GLU A 152 3.96 5.35 22.82
CA GLU A 152 3.05 4.20 22.72
C GLU A 152 3.39 3.31 21.52
N LEU A 153 3.55 3.91 20.32
CA LEU A 153 3.90 3.18 19.11
C LEU A 153 5.24 2.45 19.25
N ASN A 154 6.24 3.04 19.90
CA ASN A 154 7.49 2.37 20.20
C ASN A 154 7.33 1.13 21.09
N ARG A 155 6.35 1.11 22.00
CA ARG A 155 6.07 -0.08 22.82
C ARG A 155 5.27 -1.13 22.05
N GLU A 156 4.34 -0.71 21.20
CA GLU A 156 3.47 -1.59 20.42
C GLU A 156 4.21 -2.26 19.25
N PHE A 157 5.15 -1.54 18.63
CA PHE A 157 5.88 -1.97 17.43
C PHE A 157 7.39 -2.09 17.66
N ASP A 158 7.84 -2.48 18.86
CA ASP A 158 9.26 -2.71 19.17
C ASP A 158 9.88 -3.75 18.19
N GLU A 159 9.13 -4.80 17.86
CA GLU A 159 9.58 -5.84 16.93
C GLU A 159 9.54 -5.42 15.45
N LEU A 160 9.16 -4.18 15.13
CA LEU A 160 9.20 -3.64 13.76
C LEU A 160 10.62 -3.21 13.36
N VAL A 161 11.44 -2.83 14.34
CA VAL A 161 12.75 -2.23 14.11
C VAL A 161 13.88 -3.22 14.39
N ASP A 162 14.92 -3.20 13.55
CA ASP A 162 16.16 -3.97 13.78
C ASP A 162 17.17 -3.19 14.64
N GLU A 163 17.14 -1.87 14.55
CA GLU A 163 17.96 -0.96 15.34
C GLU A 163 17.24 0.33 15.74
N GLY A 164 17.35 0.67 17.03
CA GLY A 164 16.88 1.94 17.58
C GLY A 164 15.39 1.93 17.90
N SER A 165 14.70 3.00 17.55
CA SER A 165 13.28 3.19 17.84
C SER A 165 12.66 4.14 16.81
N LEU A 166 11.34 4.22 16.78
CA LEU A 166 10.61 5.23 16.02
C LEU A 166 10.94 6.62 16.57
N SER A 167 11.29 7.54 15.69
CA SER A 167 11.59 8.94 16.01
C SER A 167 10.85 9.87 15.04
N GLN A 168 10.51 11.08 15.50
CA GLN A 168 9.83 12.06 14.65
C GLN A 168 10.82 12.93 13.88
N GLY A 169 10.35 13.46 12.75
CA GLY A 169 11.09 14.43 11.98
C GLY A 169 10.26 15.05 10.88
N GLU A 170 10.92 15.68 9.92
CA GLU A 170 10.29 16.22 8.72
C GLU A 170 11.07 15.81 7.48
N SER A 171 10.36 15.48 6.40
CA SER A 171 10.96 15.12 5.11
C SER A 171 10.09 15.59 3.95
N CYS A 172 10.71 15.74 2.78
CA CYS A 172 10.01 16.18 1.58
C CYS A 172 9.42 14.98 0.83
N ASP A 173 8.17 15.11 0.39
CA ASP A 173 7.59 14.16 -0.55
C ASP A 173 8.17 14.35 -1.97
N ARG A 174 7.77 13.47 -2.90
CA ARG A 174 8.22 13.51 -4.31
C ARG A 174 7.93 14.82 -5.05
N ASN A 175 7.02 15.66 -4.53
CA ASN A 175 6.68 16.96 -5.08
C ASN A 175 7.42 18.11 -4.38
N GLY A 176 8.31 17.81 -3.43
CA GLY A 176 9.07 18.80 -2.67
C GLY A 176 8.26 19.46 -1.54
N ILE A 177 7.12 18.87 -1.14
CA ILE A 177 6.32 19.37 -0.02
C ILE A 177 6.88 18.79 1.28
N LEU A 178 7.24 19.66 2.22
CA LEU A 178 7.70 19.27 3.55
C LEU A 178 6.54 18.67 4.36
N ARG A 179 6.77 17.52 5.00
CA ARG A 179 5.79 16.80 5.80
C ARG A 179 6.40 16.29 7.10
N PRO A 180 5.62 16.19 8.19
CA PRO A 180 6.04 15.42 9.36
C PRO A 180 6.24 13.96 8.97
N CYS A 181 7.21 13.29 9.57
CA CYS A 181 7.49 11.88 9.32
C CYS A 181 7.89 11.11 10.58
N LEU A 182 7.72 9.79 10.52
CA LEU A 182 8.34 8.84 11.44
C LEU A 182 9.56 8.20 10.78
N ARG A 183 10.68 8.14 11.50
CA ARG A 183 11.94 7.56 11.05
C ARG A 183 12.34 6.37 11.92
N PHE A 184 12.73 5.28 11.28
CA PHE A 184 13.25 4.09 11.94
C PHE A 184 13.99 3.17 10.96
N HIS A 185 14.78 2.24 11.48
CA HIS A 185 15.35 1.15 10.69
C HIS A 185 14.34 0.00 10.70
N LEU A 186 13.78 -0.32 9.53
CA LEU A 186 12.76 -1.36 9.39
C LEU A 186 13.46 -2.73 9.34
N ASP A 187 13.07 -3.66 10.22
CA ASP A 187 13.34 -5.08 9.96
C ASP A 187 12.51 -5.49 8.72
N ARG A 188 13.22 -5.73 7.61
CA ARG A 188 12.62 -6.07 6.32
C ARG A 188 11.83 -7.38 6.33
N ARG A 189 11.93 -8.19 7.39
CA ARG A 189 11.10 -9.40 7.58
C ARG A 189 9.74 -9.08 8.21
N ARG A 190 9.54 -7.85 8.69
CA ARG A 190 8.39 -7.41 9.51
C ARG A 190 7.48 -6.44 8.74
N VAL A 191 7.37 -6.64 7.42
CA VAL A 191 6.54 -5.77 6.56
C VAL A 191 5.05 -5.88 6.92
N GLY A 192 4.57 -7.03 7.40
CA GLY A 192 3.24 -7.10 7.98
C GLY A 192 3.03 -6.17 9.18
N LEU A 193 4.02 -6.03 10.07
CA LEU A 193 3.96 -5.08 11.20
C LEU A 193 3.99 -3.63 10.72
N LEU A 194 4.69 -3.33 9.61
CA LEU A 194 4.64 -2.01 8.99
C LEU A 194 3.20 -1.66 8.55
N TYR A 195 2.48 -2.60 7.96
CA TYR A 195 1.07 -2.39 7.59
C TYR A 195 0.17 -2.21 8.81
N GLN A 196 0.43 -2.96 9.90
CA GLN A 196 -0.29 -2.76 11.17
C GLN A 196 0.01 -1.39 11.80
N LEU A 197 1.25 -0.91 11.72
CA LEU A 197 1.61 0.46 12.13
C LEU A 197 0.86 1.50 11.29
N ILE A 198 0.82 1.33 9.98
CA ILE A 198 0.08 2.23 9.08
C ILE A 198 -1.42 2.23 9.44
N ASP A 199 -2.02 1.06 9.67
CA ASP A 199 -3.41 0.97 10.14
C ASP A 199 -3.60 1.70 11.48
N ARG A 200 -2.70 1.46 12.43
CA ARG A 200 -2.73 2.08 13.77
C ARG A 200 -2.64 3.60 13.71
N LEU A 201 -1.76 4.14 12.85
CA LEU A 201 -1.63 5.57 12.59
C LEU A 201 -2.94 6.13 12.01
N ASN A 202 -3.50 5.42 11.05
CA ASN A 202 -4.75 5.80 10.38
C ASN A 202 -6.01 5.63 11.24
N ASP A 203 -5.91 5.06 12.44
CA ASP A 203 -6.99 5.03 13.45
C ASP A 203 -6.83 6.07 14.56
N LEU A 204 -5.71 6.80 14.61
CA LEU A 204 -5.52 7.82 15.64
C LEU A 204 -6.54 8.96 15.53
N PRO A 205 -7.08 9.49 16.64
CA PRO A 205 -8.03 10.60 16.60
C PRO A 205 -7.34 11.95 16.34
N LEU A 206 -6.58 12.04 15.25
CA LEU A 206 -5.90 13.26 14.79
C LEU A 206 -6.79 14.02 13.82
N GLU A 207 -6.78 15.34 13.97
CA GLU A 207 -7.25 16.22 12.91
C GLU A 207 -6.29 16.11 11.72
N VAL A 208 -6.86 15.81 10.57
CA VAL A 208 -6.15 15.82 9.29
C VAL A 208 -6.81 16.90 8.45
N ALA A 209 -6.01 17.66 7.69
CA ALA A 209 -6.53 18.48 6.60
C ALA A 209 -7.52 17.65 5.76
N PRO A 210 -8.60 18.25 5.22
CA PRO A 210 -9.67 17.52 4.57
C PRO A 210 -9.11 16.52 3.55
N ALA A 211 -9.62 15.30 3.60
CA ALA A 211 -9.23 14.22 2.70
C ALA A 211 -9.28 14.73 1.27
N ILE A 212 -8.20 14.51 0.53
CA ILE A 212 -8.19 14.77 -0.91
C ILE A 212 -9.26 13.86 -1.51
N GLU A 213 -10.32 14.45 -2.09
CA GLU A 213 -11.48 13.72 -2.63
C GLU A 213 -11.09 12.69 -3.71
N GLN A 214 -9.89 12.82 -4.30
CA GLN A 214 -9.29 11.85 -5.21
C GLN A 214 -7.83 11.55 -4.81
N PRO A 215 -7.45 10.29 -4.52
CA PRO A 215 -6.06 9.93 -4.21
C PRO A 215 -5.05 10.37 -5.29
N GLY A 216 -5.48 10.46 -6.55
CA GLY A 216 -4.68 10.94 -7.69
C GLY A 216 -4.58 12.46 -7.82
N GLU A 217 -5.45 13.24 -7.18
CA GLU A 217 -5.36 14.70 -7.13
C GLU A 217 -4.50 15.11 -5.93
N ARG A 218 -3.24 14.69 -5.91
CA ARG A 218 -2.24 15.23 -4.99
C ARG A 218 -2.10 16.74 -5.29
N ILE A 219 -2.92 17.57 -4.64
CA ILE A 219 -3.13 18.97 -5.05
C ILE A 219 -1.81 19.72 -5.05
N ARG A 220 -1.55 20.38 -6.18
CA ARG A 220 -0.50 21.39 -6.41
C ARG A 220 -0.76 22.63 -5.55
N SER A 221 -0.59 22.54 -4.23
CA SER A 221 -0.50 23.72 -3.38
C SER A 221 0.04 23.37 -2.00
N ALA A 222 1.35 23.47 -1.84
CA ALA A 222 2.00 24.05 -0.65
C ALA A 222 3.51 24.13 -0.87
N LEU A 223 4.07 25.25 -0.42
CA LEU A 223 5.48 25.66 -0.32
C LEU A 223 6.52 24.60 -0.74
N SER A 224 7.15 24.86 -1.88
CA SER A 224 8.34 24.16 -2.35
C SER A 224 9.51 24.42 -1.39
N CYS A 225 10.20 23.36 -0.95
CA CYS A 225 11.54 23.53 -0.37
C CYS A 225 12.46 24.27 -1.36
N SER A 226 13.14 25.30 -0.85
CA SER A 226 14.13 26.11 -1.58
C SER A 226 15.47 25.41 -1.67
#